data_AF-A0A351DVW9-F1
#
_entry.id   AF-A0A351DVW9-F1
#
_cell.length_a   1.000
_cell.length_b   1.000
_cell.length_c   1.000
_cell.angle_alpha   90.00
_cell.angle_beta   90.00
_cell.angle_gamma   90.00
#
_symmetry.space_group_name_H-M   'P 1'
#
loop_
_entity.id
_entity.type
_entity.pdbx_description
1 polymer ?
#
loop_
_entity_poly.entity_id
_entity_poly.type
_entity_poly.pdbx_seq_one_letter_code
_entity_poly.pdbx_strand_id
1 'polypeptide(L)'
;MQLMNTMNKQHFLSACGILLLMVGWTMQGCKPSTTGELGDPFNKLEGMHGVWELNAFLQTDLQNPLREVRDLSELYIDGEVTPMQVTLNEDGRYEVLLEKGQNYFGDMGQWSLDDETHPSYIIFESQDVFGTPLDTLVYNLGSVVRPHESVLDVVLERSCGDLPLLSYTFSFTRQ
;
A
#
# COMPACT_ATOMS: atom_id res chain seq x y z
N MET A 1 67.56 37.48 -50.97
CA MET A 1 68.24 37.26 -49.68
C MET A 1 67.14 37.16 -48.64
N GLN A 2 66.99 35.96 -48.04
CA GLN A 2 66.42 35.58 -46.73
C GLN A 2 65.70 36.65 -45.89
N LEU A 3 64.70 36.43 -45.03
CA LEU A 3 63.97 35.30 -44.43
C LEU A 3 62.92 35.97 -43.51
N MET A 4 61.98 35.20 -42.93
CA MET A 4 60.97 35.60 -41.93
C MET A 4 59.78 36.38 -42.53
N ASN A 5 58.51 36.02 -42.31
CA ASN A 5 57.94 35.56 -41.05
C ASN A 5 56.57 34.89 -41.31
N THR A 6 56.49 33.55 -41.32
CA THR A 6 55.23 32.80 -41.38
C THR A 6 55.09 31.90 -40.15
N MET A 7 55.02 32.50 -38.97
CA MET A 7 54.63 31.79 -37.75
C MET A 7 53.72 32.68 -36.89
N ASN A 8 52.46 32.93 -37.32
CA ASN A 8 51.45 33.50 -36.41
C ASN A 8 49.97 33.21 -36.77
N LYS A 9 49.67 32.30 -37.71
CA LYS A 9 48.27 31.99 -38.09
C LYS A 9 47.75 30.62 -37.61
N GLN A 10 48.63 29.63 -37.43
CA GLN A 10 48.21 28.29 -36.99
C GLN A 10 47.87 28.22 -35.49
N HIS A 11 48.56 28.98 -34.63
CA HIS A 11 48.24 29.02 -33.20
C HIS A 11 46.93 29.76 -32.88
N PHE A 12 46.53 30.72 -33.73
CA PHE A 12 45.31 31.51 -33.52
C PHE A 12 44.03 30.72 -33.82
N LEU A 13 44.06 29.87 -34.85
CA LEU A 13 42.92 29.02 -35.22
C LEU A 13 42.72 27.83 -34.26
N SER A 14 43.80 27.22 -33.77
CA SER A 14 43.71 26.13 -32.78
C SER A 14 43.30 26.61 -31.38
N ALA A 15 43.71 27.82 -30.98
CA ALA A 15 43.30 28.40 -29.69
C ALA A 15 41.80 28.74 -29.64
N CYS A 16 41.21 29.14 -30.77
CA CYS A 16 39.79 29.48 -30.85
C CYS A 16 38.88 28.23 -30.79
N GLY A 17 39.31 27.11 -31.38
CA GLY A 17 38.58 25.84 -31.34
C GLY A 17 38.51 25.19 -29.94
N ILE A 18 39.59 25.30 -29.16
CA ILE A 18 39.65 24.75 -27.78
C ILE A 18 38.81 25.61 -26.82
N LEU A 19 38.74 26.92 -27.03
CA LEU A 19 37.91 27.82 -26.23
C LEU A 19 36.40 27.53 -26.40
N LEU A 20 35.97 27.22 -27.62
CA LEU A 20 34.58 26.89 -27.93
C LEU A 20 34.12 25.54 -27.34
N LEU A 21 35.02 24.55 -27.24
CA LEU A 21 34.71 23.25 -26.63
C LEU A 21 34.60 23.30 -25.10
N MET A 22 35.33 24.20 -24.42
CA MET A 22 35.22 24.37 -22.96
C MET A 22 33.92 25.07 -22.52
N VAL A 23 33.31 25.90 -23.36
CA VAL A 23 32.04 26.58 -23.04
C VAL A 23 30.84 25.63 -23.11
N GLY A 24 30.89 24.59 -23.94
CA GLY A 24 29.78 23.63 -24.08
C GLY A 24 29.57 22.72 -22.86
N TRP A 25 30.56 22.57 -21.98
CA TRP A 25 30.49 21.68 -20.81
C TRP A 25 29.88 22.34 -19.57
N THR A 26 29.77 23.67 -19.52
CA THR A 26 29.19 24.38 -18.37
C THR A 26 27.66 24.41 -18.37
N MET A 27 27.01 23.95 -19.45
CA MET A 27 25.55 23.88 -19.55
C MET A 27 24.97 22.52 -19.14
N GLN A 28 25.78 21.57 -18.66
CA GLN A 28 25.27 20.44 -17.88
C GLN A 28 24.96 20.88 -16.45
N GLY A 29 24.05 21.84 -16.31
CA GLY A 29 23.47 22.19 -15.01
C GLY A 29 22.68 21.00 -14.51
N CYS A 30 23.14 20.39 -13.41
CA CYS A 30 22.37 19.40 -12.67
C CYS A 30 20.95 19.94 -12.46
N LYS A 31 19.93 19.10 -12.73
CA LYS A 31 18.53 19.41 -12.39
C LYS A 31 18.51 19.96 -10.96
N PRO A 32 17.97 21.17 -10.72
CA PRO A 32 17.94 21.73 -9.38
C PRO A 32 17.28 20.70 -8.46
N SER A 33 17.98 20.34 -7.38
CA SER A 33 17.42 19.44 -6.37
C SER A 33 16.12 20.06 -5.89
N THR A 34 15.03 19.32 -6.01
CA THR A 34 13.70 19.74 -5.57
C THR A 34 13.75 19.93 -4.05
N THR A 35 13.99 21.16 -3.60
CA THR A 35 13.86 21.59 -2.20
C THR A 35 12.40 21.98 -1.97
N GLY A 36 11.51 21.00 -2.07
CA GLY A 36 10.16 21.11 -1.53
C GLY A 36 10.10 20.33 -0.23
N GLU A 37 9.46 20.87 0.79
CA GLU A 37 9.10 20.08 1.96
C GLU A 37 8.06 19.04 1.51
N LEU A 38 8.31 17.76 1.81
CA LEU A 38 7.47 16.63 1.39
C LEU A 38 6.12 16.57 2.12
N GLY A 39 5.77 17.62 2.88
CA GLY A 39 4.67 17.60 3.84
C GLY A 39 4.97 16.68 5.03
N ASP A 40 4.11 16.75 6.04
CA ASP A 40 4.16 15.78 7.13
C ASP A 40 3.64 14.42 6.65
N PRO A 41 4.23 13.31 7.11
CA PRO A 41 3.68 11.98 6.83
C PRO A 41 2.26 11.90 7.39
N PHE A 42 1.33 11.35 6.60
CA PHE A 42 -0.05 11.16 7.04
C PHE A 42 -0.11 10.11 8.17
N ASN A 43 -1.07 10.28 9.08
CA ASN A 43 -1.33 9.28 10.11
C ASN A 43 -2.03 8.06 9.47
N LYS A 44 -1.37 6.90 9.53
CA LYS A 44 -1.86 5.66 8.92
C LYS A 44 -3.05 5.08 9.68
N LEU A 45 -3.10 5.28 11.00
CA LEU A 45 -4.23 4.86 11.83
C LEU A 45 -5.50 5.63 11.45
N GLU A 46 -5.37 6.96 11.27
CA GLU A 46 -6.48 7.83 10.85
C GLU A 46 -7.04 7.42 9.47
N GLY A 47 -6.18 6.94 8.57
CA GLY A 47 -6.61 6.43 7.27
C GLY A 47 -7.45 5.14 7.34
N MET A 48 -7.40 4.40 8.45
CA MET A 48 -8.16 3.15 8.63
C MET A 48 -9.53 3.39 9.25
N HIS A 49 -9.75 4.52 9.93
CA HIS A 49 -11.02 4.80 10.61
C HIS A 49 -12.18 4.88 9.62
N GLY A 50 -13.34 4.37 10.02
CA GLY A 50 -14.59 4.48 9.27
C GLY A 50 -15.34 3.16 9.12
N VAL A 51 -16.38 3.20 8.29
CA VAL A 51 -17.20 2.04 7.95
C VAL A 51 -16.76 1.49 6.60
N TRP A 52 -16.43 0.21 6.59
CA TRP A 52 -15.88 -0.51 5.45
C TRP A 52 -16.87 -1.59 5.02
N GLU A 53 -17.45 -1.45 3.83
CA GLU A 53 -18.40 -2.42 3.27
C GLU A 53 -17.70 -3.37 2.31
N LEU A 54 -17.95 -4.67 2.44
CA LEU A 54 -17.32 -5.68 1.61
C LEU A 54 -17.77 -5.55 0.16
N ASN A 55 -16.81 -5.37 -0.73
CA ASN A 55 -17.01 -5.24 -2.17
C ASN A 55 -16.56 -6.48 -2.95
N ALA A 56 -15.56 -7.22 -2.45
CA ALA A 56 -15.15 -8.49 -3.04
C ALA A 56 -14.58 -9.47 -2.02
N PHE A 57 -14.78 -10.76 -2.26
CA PHE A 57 -14.20 -11.86 -1.51
C PHE A 57 -13.51 -12.86 -2.44
N LEU A 58 -12.19 -12.94 -2.37
CA LEU A 58 -11.38 -13.78 -3.26
C LEU A 58 -10.66 -14.86 -2.46
N GLN A 59 -10.51 -16.04 -3.07
CA GLN A 59 -9.69 -17.12 -2.56
C GLN A 59 -8.55 -17.42 -3.54
N THR A 60 -7.32 -17.51 -3.04
CA THR A 60 -6.14 -17.90 -3.82
C THR A 60 -5.58 -19.22 -3.31
N ASP A 61 -5.32 -20.15 -4.23
CA ASP A 61 -4.58 -21.39 -3.94
C ASP A 61 -3.07 -21.11 -4.00
N LEU A 62 -2.40 -21.18 -2.84
CA LEU A 62 -0.97 -20.91 -2.72
C LEU A 62 -0.09 -22.11 -3.09
N GLN A 63 -0.65 -23.31 -3.17
CA GLN A 63 0.05 -24.52 -3.59
C GLN A 63 0.09 -24.67 -5.12
N ASN A 64 -0.86 -24.05 -5.83
CA ASN A 64 -0.85 -24.02 -7.28
C ASN A 64 0.26 -23.07 -7.78
N PRO A 65 1.20 -23.53 -8.64
CA PRO A 65 2.25 -22.67 -9.20
C PRO A 65 1.73 -21.44 -9.95
N LEU A 66 0.52 -21.53 -10.52
CA LEU A 66 -0.13 -20.43 -11.23
C LEU A 66 -0.88 -19.47 -10.30
N ARG A 67 -0.98 -19.79 -9.00
CA ARG A 67 -1.76 -19.06 -7.99
C ARG A 67 -3.16 -18.72 -8.49
N GLU A 68 -3.93 -19.76 -8.78
CA GLU A 68 -5.31 -19.60 -9.25
C GLU A 68 -6.14 -18.82 -8.21
N VAL A 69 -6.79 -17.76 -8.68
CA VAL A 69 -7.69 -16.93 -7.87
C VAL A 69 -9.12 -17.24 -8.25
N ARG A 70 -9.96 -17.45 -7.24
CA ARG A 70 -11.39 -17.67 -7.38
C ARG A 70 -12.14 -16.55 -6.70
N ASP A 71 -13.09 -15.97 -7.43
CA ASP A 71 -14.02 -15.02 -6.87
C ASP A 71 -15.17 -15.79 -6.21
N LEU A 72 -15.36 -15.53 -4.92
CA LEU A 72 -16.38 -16.13 -4.07
C LEU A 72 -17.30 -15.05 -3.46
N SER A 73 -17.34 -13.87 -4.08
CA SER A 73 -18.11 -12.71 -3.59
C SER A 73 -19.60 -13.03 -3.45
N GLU A 74 -20.15 -13.92 -4.27
CA GLU A 74 -21.56 -14.37 -4.20
C GLU A 74 -21.98 -14.96 -2.83
N LEU A 75 -21.00 -15.42 -2.03
CA LEU A 75 -21.24 -15.94 -0.68
C LEU A 75 -21.62 -14.83 0.31
N TYR A 76 -21.26 -13.58 0.03
CA TYR A 76 -21.52 -12.42 0.88
C TYR A 76 -22.37 -11.34 0.20
N ILE A 77 -22.28 -11.22 -1.14
CA ILE A 77 -22.86 -10.15 -1.94
C ILE A 77 -23.80 -10.78 -2.96
N ASP A 78 -25.10 -10.78 -2.65
CA ASP A 78 -26.16 -11.27 -3.56
C ASP A 78 -27.12 -10.18 -4.05
N GLY A 79 -26.98 -8.96 -3.52
CA GLY A 79 -27.86 -7.83 -3.84
C GLY A 79 -29.23 -7.89 -3.15
N GLU A 80 -29.46 -8.86 -2.25
CA GLU A 80 -30.70 -8.96 -1.45
C GLU A 80 -30.51 -8.44 -0.03
N VAL A 81 -29.36 -8.75 0.58
CA VAL A 81 -29.00 -8.30 1.94
C VAL A 81 -27.83 -7.33 1.91
N THR A 82 -27.63 -6.60 3.01
CA THR A 82 -26.48 -5.71 3.17
C THR A 82 -25.19 -6.55 3.19
N PRO A 83 -24.18 -6.23 2.36
CA PRO A 83 -22.88 -6.87 2.45
C PRO A 83 -22.26 -6.70 3.85
N MET A 84 -21.28 -7.54 4.17
CA MET A 84 -20.54 -7.42 5.44
C MET A 84 -19.99 -6.00 5.61
N GLN A 85 -20.20 -5.41 6.78
CA GLN A 85 -19.59 -4.13 7.14
C GLN A 85 -18.68 -4.30 8.36
N VAL A 86 -17.53 -3.64 8.34
CA VAL A 86 -16.60 -3.55 9.48
C VAL A 86 -16.43 -2.08 9.83
N THR A 87 -16.78 -1.70 11.05
CA THR A 87 -16.54 -0.35 11.56
C THR A 87 -15.26 -0.35 12.38
N LEU A 88 -14.31 0.51 12.02
CA LEU A 88 -13.07 0.76 12.76
C LEU A 88 -13.17 2.13 13.44
N ASN A 89 -13.37 2.15 14.75
CA ASN A 89 -13.53 3.39 15.52
C ASN A 89 -12.18 3.95 15.95
N GLU A 90 -12.14 5.28 16.14
CA GLU A 90 -10.93 6.00 16.59
C GLU A 90 -10.47 5.61 18.01
N ASP A 91 -11.38 5.07 18.82
CA ASP A 91 -11.11 4.62 20.19
C ASP A 91 -10.52 3.20 20.26
N GLY A 92 -10.22 2.60 19.10
CA GLY A 92 -9.70 1.24 18.98
C GLY A 92 -10.78 0.16 19.03
N ARG A 93 -12.07 0.49 19.15
CA ARG A 93 -13.14 -0.51 19.06
C ARG A 93 -13.51 -0.84 17.62
N TYR A 94 -13.84 -2.09 17.35
CA TYR A 94 -14.46 -2.48 16.10
C TYR A 94 -15.76 -3.25 16.32
N GLU A 95 -16.59 -3.24 15.29
CA GLU A 95 -17.83 -4.00 15.19
C GLU A 95 -17.99 -4.52 13.76
N VAL A 96 -18.64 -5.67 13.63
CA VAL A 96 -18.89 -6.32 12.36
C VAL A 96 -20.39 -6.54 12.22
N LEU A 97 -20.96 -6.03 11.13
CA LEU A 97 -22.33 -6.34 10.72
C LEU A 97 -22.27 -7.37 9.60
N LEU A 98 -22.87 -8.54 9.82
CA LEU A 98 -22.91 -9.62 8.85
C LEU A 98 -24.31 -10.25 8.80
N GLU A 99 -24.95 -10.17 7.63
CA GLU A 99 -26.24 -10.85 7.39
C GLU A 99 -26.08 -12.18 6.66
N LYS A 100 -25.04 -12.31 5.82
CA LYS A 100 -24.79 -13.51 5.00
C LYS A 100 -23.29 -13.79 4.84
N GLY A 101 -22.94 -15.08 4.86
CA GLY A 101 -21.58 -15.56 4.69
C GLY A 101 -20.99 -16.08 6.00
N GLN A 102 -19.71 -16.40 5.99
CA GLN A 102 -19.01 -16.88 7.19
C GLN A 102 -18.41 -15.69 7.94
N ASN A 103 -18.65 -15.60 9.25
CA ASN A 103 -17.93 -14.61 10.05
C ASN A 103 -16.49 -15.09 10.27
N TYR A 104 -15.53 -14.32 9.75
CA TYR A 104 -14.11 -14.53 9.99
C TYR A 104 -13.51 -13.52 10.97
N PHE A 105 -14.19 -12.42 11.28
CA PHE A 105 -13.66 -11.25 11.99
C PHE A 105 -14.11 -11.17 13.46
N GLY A 106 -15.01 -12.05 13.89
CA GLY A 106 -15.71 -11.87 15.17
C GLY A 106 -16.82 -10.82 15.05
N ASP A 107 -17.63 -10.64 16.09
CA ASP A 107 -18.77 -9.70 16.04
C ASP A 107 -18.35 -8.29 16.50
N MET A 108 -17.44 -8.21 17.48
CA MET A 108 -16.92 -6.95 18.01
C MET A 108 -15.65 -7.16 18.83
N GLY A 109 -14.94 -6.08 19.16
CA GLY A 109 -13.79 -6.12 20.05
C GLY A 109 -12.89 -4.89 19.94
N GLN A 110 -11.58 -5.10 20.11
CA GLN A 110 -10.56 -4.08 19.87
C GLN A 110 -9.81 -4.36 18.56
N TRP A 111 -9.43 -3.32 17.83
CA TRP A 111 -8.59 -3.42 16.65
C TRP A 111 -7.34 -2.57 16.83
N SER A 112 -6.26 -3.00 16.19
CA SER A 112 -4.99 -2.27 16.19
C SER A 112 -4.16 -2.63 14.95
N LEU A 113 -3.10 -1.87 14.74
CA LEU A 113 -2.06 -2.17 13.76
C LEU A 113 -0.84 -2.74 14.49
N ASP A 114 -0.07 -3.59 13.82
CA ASP A 114 1.20 -4.11 14.37
C ASP A 114 2.26 -3.02 14.56
N ASP A 115 2.30 -2.04 13.66
CA ASP A 115 3.21 -0.91 13.69
C ASP A 115 2.48 0.34 13.14
N GLU A 116 2.40 1.41 13.94
CA GLU A 116 1.73 2.66 13.56
C GLU A 116 2.43 3.40 12.39
N THR A 117 3.73 3.17 12.24
CA THR A 117 4.58 3.81 11.23
C THR A 117 4.70 3.00 9.96
N HIS A 118 4.70 1.67 10.01
CA HIS A 118 4.85 0.77 8.86
C HIS A 118 3.99 -0.49 9.02
N PRO A 119 2.65 -0.35 9.02
CA PRO A 119 1.76 -1.45 9.33
C PRO A 119 1.82 -2.51 8.24
N SER A 120 1.98 -3.76 8.67
CA SER A 120 1.91 -4.96 7.84
C SER A 120 0.68 -5.79 8.16
N TYR A 121 0.17 -5.66 9.39
CA TYR A 121 -0.96 -6.43 9.87
C TYR A 121 -2.01 -5.53 10.54
N ILE A 122 -3.27 -5.95 10.39
CA ILE A 122 -4.36 -5.51 11.24
C ILE A 122 -4.72 -6.65 12.19
N ILE A 123 -4.87 -6.30 13.46
CA ILE A 123 -5.12 -7.23 14.56
C ILE A 123 -6.49 -6.92 15.13
N PHE A 124 -7.33 -7.94 15.27
CA PHE A 124 -8.64 -7.88 15.89
C PHE A 124 -8.68 -8.78 17.11
N GLU A 125 -8.81 -8.18 18.29
CA GLU A 125 -9.00 -8.86 19.56
C GLU A 125 -10.51 -8.95 19.81
N SER A 126 -11.11 -10.05 19.34
CA SER A 126 -12.54 -10.30 19.43
C SER A 126 -13.00 -10.53 20.86
N GLN A 127 -14.20 -10.04 21.17
CA GLN A 127 -14.83 -10.14 22.48
C GLN A 127 -16.29 -10.55 22.32
N ASP A 128 -16.84 -11.21 23.34
CA ASP A 128 -18.28 -11.45 23.42
C ASP A 128 -19.04 -10.18 23.86
N VAL A 129 -20.37 -10.26 23.87
CA VAL A 129 -21.26 -9.17 24.30
C VAL A 129 -21.09 -8.74 25.76
N PHE A 130 -20.36 -9.52 26.57
CA PHE A 130 -20.05 -9.22 27.97
C PHE A 130 -18.62 -8.67 28.14
N GLY A 131 -17.86 -8.50 27.05
CA GLY A 131 -16.48 -8.03 27.06
C GLY A 131 -15.46 -9.11 27.41
N THR A 132 -15.83 -10.38 27.35
CA THR A 132 -14.89 -11.49 27.55
C THR A 132 -14.07 -11.70 26.27
N PRO A 133 -12.73 -11.71 26.33
CA PRO A 133 -11.90 -12.01 25.17
C PRO A 133 -12.20 -13.41 24.61
N LEU A 134 -12.31 -13.52 23.29
CA LEU A 134 -12.57 -14.77 22.58
C LEU A 134 -11.33 -15.25 21.82
N ASP A 135 -10.87 -14.45 20.86
CA ASP A 135 -9.75 -14.79 19.98
C ASP A 135 -9.02 -13.54 19.49
N THR A 136 -7.76 -13.72 19.11
CA THR A 136 -6.93 -12.68 18.46
C THR A 136 -6.71 -13.07 17.01
N LEU A 137 -7.32 -12.31 16.11
CA LEU A 137 -7.32 -12.55 14.68
C LEU A 137 -6.33 -11.59 14.02
N VAL A 138 -5.41 -12.12 13.20
CA VAL A 138 -4.36 -11.33 12.55
C VAL A 138 -4.48 -11.49 11.04
N TYR A 139 -4.52 -10.37 10.33
CA TYR A 139 -4.64 -10.33 8.88
C TYR A 139 -3.51 -9.49 8.29
N ASN A 140 -2.98 -9.92 7.16
CA ASN A 140 -2.06 -9.09 6.39
C ASN A 140 -2.84 -7.95 5.75
N LEU A 141 -2.25 -6.77 5.72
CA LEU A 141 -2.77 -5.64 4.96
C LEU A 141 -2.31 -5.76 3.50
N GLY A 142 -3.25 -5.68 2.55
CA GLY A 142 -2.90 -5.60 1.13
C GLY A 142 -2.20 -4.28 0.79
N SER A 143 -2.63 -3.20 1.42
CA SER A 143 -1.96 -1.90 1.37
C SER A 143 -2.31 -1.04 2.59
N VAL A 144 -1.48 -0.05 2.88
CA VAL A 144 -1.77 0.95 3.91
C VAL A 144 -2.74 1.98 3.33
N VAL A 145 -3.91 2.11 3.96
CA VAL A 145 -4.96 3.02 3.51
C VAL A 145 -4.65 4.46 3.89
N ARG A 146 -4.63 5.35 2.91
CA ARG A 146 -4.56 6.79 3.09
C ARG A 146 -5.94 7.39 3.35
N PRO A 147 -6.04 8.58 3.97
CA PRO A 147 -7.33 9.25 4.17
C PRO A 147 -8.16 9.47 2.89
N HIS A 148 -7.53 9.52 1.72
CA HIS A 148 -8.20 9.69 0.42
C HIS A 148 -8.42 8.40 -0.36
N GLU A 149 -7.94 7.27 0.15
CA GLU A 149 -8.18 5.97 -0.47
C GLU A 149 -9.50 5.39 0.02
N SER A 150 -10.23 4.76 -0.90
CA SER A 150 -11.56 4.21 -0.64
C SER A 150 -11.55 2.69 -0.53
N VAL A 151 -10.40 2.03 -0.63
CA VAL A 151 -10.29 0.57 -0.65
C VAL A 151 -9.40 0.11 0.50
N LEU A 152 -9.88 -0.88 1.25
CA LEU A 152 -9.14 -1.60 2.27
C LEU A 152 -9.12 -3.08 1.91
N ASP A 153 -7.93 -3.62 1.69
CA ASP A 153 -7.73 -5.05 1.47
C ASP A 153 -7.11 -5.70 2.72
N VAL A 154 -7.77 -6.72 3.25
CA VAL A 154 -7.25 -7.56 4.33
C VAL A 154 -7.17 -9.01 3.88
N VAL A 155 -6.08 -9.68 4.25
CA VAL A 155 -5.72 -10.99 3.72
C VAL A 155 -5.49 -11.97 4.87
N LEU A 156 -6.32 -13.01 4.89
CA LEU A 156 -6.22 -14.13 5.82
C LEU A 156 -5.53 -15.31 5.14
N GLU A 157 -4.30 -15.58 5.54
CA GLU A 157 -3.59 -16.78 5.08
C GLU A 157 -3.88 -17.97 5.99
N ARG A 158 -4.10 -19.14 5.38
CA ARG A 158 -4.28 -20.41 6.06
C ARG A 158 -3.10 -21.31 5.74
N SER A 159 -2.43 -21.78 6.78
CA SER A 159 -1.34 -22.74 6.69
C SER A 159 -1.68 -24.04 7.42
N CYS A 160 -0.98 -25.12 7.03
CA CYS A 160 -0.94 -26.36 7.78
C CYS A 160 0.51 -26.59 8.22
N GLY A 161 0.84 -26.19 9.45
CA GLY A 161 2.23 -26.04 9.88
C GLY A 161 2.91 -24.91 9.10
N ASP A 162 4.08 -25.18 8.54
CA ASP A 162 4.86 -24.20 7.77
C ASP A 162 4.46 -24.10 6.29
N LEU A 163 3.46 -24.89 5.85
CA LEU A 163 3.02 -24.91 4.46
C LEU A 163 1.80 -23.99 4.25
N PRO A 164 1.94 -22.86 3.54
CA PRO A 164 0.82 -21.99 3.22
C PRO A 164 -0.08 -22.62 2.15
N LEU A 165 -1.36 -22.79 2.44
CA LEU A 165 -2.30 -23.52 1.58
C LEU A 165 -3.21 -22.59 0.79
N LEU A 166 -3.91 -21.72 1.52
CA LEU A 166 -4.94 -20.85 0.96
C LEU A 166 -4.75 -19.44 1.49
N SER A 167 -5.16 -18.47 0.68
CA SER A 167 -5.28 -17.09 1.10
C SER A 167 -6.68 -16.58 0.76
N TYR A 168 -7.32 -15.93 1.73
CA TYR A 168 -8.60 -15.26 1.55
C TYR A 168 -8.39 -13.75 1.57
N THR A 169 -8.77 -13.06 0.51
CA THR A 169 -8.70 -11.60 0.42
C THR A 169 -10.10 -11.03 0.53
N PHE A 170 -10.30 -10.17 1.51
CA PHE A 170 -11.51 -9.36 1.68
C PHE A 170 -11.18 -7.94 1.25
N SER A 171 -11.86 -7.48 0.21
CA SER A 171 -11.70 -6.11 -0.31
C SER A 171 -12.92 -5.31 0.08
N PHE A 172 -12.71 -4.28 0.89
CA PHE A 172 -13.74 -3.39 1.38
C PHE A 172 -13.68 -2.03 0.70
N THR A 173 -14.83 -1.40 0.56
CA THR A 173 -14.96 -0.01 0.11
C THR A 173 -15.45 0.87 1.26
N ARG A 174 -14.86 2.06 1.39
CA ARG A 174 -15.29 3.04 2.39
C ARG A 174 -16.67 3.60 2.04
N GLN A 175 -17.56 3.67 3.05
CA GLN A 175 -18.88 4.30 2.95
C GLN A 175 -18.84 5.81 3.25
#